data_AF-A0A933YYT3-F1
#
_entry.id   AF-A0A933YYT3-F1
#
_cell.length_a   1.000
_cell.length_b   1.000
_cell.length_c   1.000
_cell.angle_alpha   90.00
_cell.angle_beta   90.00
_cell.angle_gamma   90.00
#
_symmetry.space_group_name_H-M   'P 1'
#
loop_
_entity.id
_entity.type
_entity.pdbx_description
1 polymer ?
#
loop_
_entity_poly.entity_id
_entity_poly.type
_entity_poly.pdbx_seq_one_letter_code
_entity_poly.pdbx_strand_id
1 'polypeptide(L)'
;LFPIVWIVITAIWIYNMTVESGEFEIIKNSLASITEDRRLQAIFIAFAFGSFIEGTAGFGTPVAITAAMLVGLGFNPLYAAGICLIANTAPVAFGAIGIPIVVAAQVTDIDMMKISAICGRQLPFLSVIVPLWLAVTMSGWKRAMEVLPACIVAGVCFAGTQFVMSNFHGPYLPDIASAIVTIIGLFLFLKVWKPKNVWHFPDEPASACAVTKCNYSAGEVIRAWGPYIILAFMVLLWGLDPVKKVLDAITPFKFDWPGLHKLVIKTAPVVAKDAPYAAIFKVNLLSAAGTAILISGLLSVLIIPNYSFGKAFACLGRTVYQLRFPIVTIAMILGLAIIMNYSGMSSTLGLAFTATGKWFPFFAPILGWLGVFLTGSDTSANALFGSLQKTTAQQIGVDPALCVAANSSGGVTGKMISPQSISVATAASNMVGKEGDIFRFTLKHSIAMVLFVSVLTMLQAYSLSWMLP
;
A
#
# COMPACT_ATOMS: atom_id res chain seq x y z
N LEU A 1 18.43 0.69 -3.62
CA LEU A 1 18.01 -0.19 -4.73
C LEU A 1 17.91 -1.66 -4.30
N PHE A 2 19.01 -2.29 -3.87
CA PHE A 2 19.04 -3.72 -3.55
C PHE A 2 17.91 -4.20 -2.60
N PRO A 3 17.71 -3.62 -1.40
CA PRO A 3 16.67 -4.13 -0.48
C PRO A 3 15.25 -4.03 -1.05
N ILE A 4 14.98 -2.97 -1.81
CA ILE A 4 13.67 -2.70 -2.42
C ILE A 4 13.40 -3.73 -3.51
N VAL A 5 14.32 -3.89 -4.47
CA VAL A 5 14.17 -4.84 -5.58
C VAL A 5 14.08 -6.27 -5.06
N TRP A 6 14.86 -6.59 -4.01
CA TRP A 6 14.84 -7.90 -3.38
C TRP A 6 13.48 -8.24 -2.79
N ILE A 7 12.85 -7.31 -2.06
CA ILE A 7 11.48 -7.47 -1.54
C ILE A 7 10.47 -7.67 -2.66
N VAL A 8 10.51 -6.84 -3.72
CA VAL A 8 9.56 -6.95 -4.84
C VAL A 8 9.65 -8.31 -5.53
N ILE A 9 10.86 -8.77 -5.84
CA ILE A 9 11.05 -10.05 -6.54
C ILE A 9 10.49 -11.20 -5.72
N THR A 10 10.85 -11.28 -4.43
CA THR A 10 10.46 -12.43 -3.60
C THR A 10 8.99 -12.41 -3.23
N ALA A 11 8.38 -11.22 -3.06
CA ALA A 11 6.96 -11.08 -2.78
C ALA A 11 6.09 -11.45 -3.99
N ILE A 12 6.40 -10.90 -5.16
CA ILE A 12 5.70 -11.22 -6.41
C ILE A 12 5.91 -12.69 -6.79
N TRP A 13 7.06 -13.27 -6.43
CA TRP A 13 7.30 -14.69 -6.66
C TRP A 13 6.31 -15.56 -5.88
N ILE A 14 6.06 -15.27 -4.60
CA ILE A 14 5.02 -15.98 -3.82
C ILE A 14 3.65 -15.83 -4.47
N TYR A 15 3.29 -14.59 -4.83
CA TYR A 15 2.04 -14.33 -5.54
C TYR A 15 1.92 -15.18 -6.82
N ASN A 16 2.92 -15.13 -7.70
CA ASN A 16 2.94 -15.89 -8.95
C ASN A 16 2.88 -17.41 -8.71
N MET A 17 3.53 -17.93 -7.66
CA MET A 17 3.38 -19.34 -7.28
C MET A 17 1.95 -19.69 -6.92
N THR A 18 1.23 -18.83 -6.18
CA THR A 18 -0.18 -19.08 -5.84
C THR A 18 -1.12 -18.98 -7.03
N VAL A 19 -0.79 -18.13 -8.01
CA VAL A 19 -1.56 -18.01 -9.27
C VAL A 19 -1.29 -19.23 -10.16
N GLU A 20 -0.03 -19.59 -10.38
CA GLU A 20 0.37 -20.73 -11.21
C GLU A 20 -0.11 -22.07 -10.65
N SER A 21 -0.19 -22.21 -9.32
CA SER A 21 -0.71 -23.42 -8.67
C SER A 21 -2.23 -23.53 -8.64
N GLY A 22 -2.96 -22.45 -8.95
CA GLY A 22 -4.42 -22.38 -8.86
C GLY A 22 -4.96 -22.13 -7.44
N GLU A 23 -4.11 -22.07 -6.40
CA GLU A 23 -4.55 -21.76 -5.03
C GLU A 23 -5.18 -20.36 -4.96
N PHE A 24 -4.75 -19.41 -5.79
CA PHE A 24 -5.36 -18.09 -5.84
C PHE A 24 -6.83 -18.11 -6.30
N GLU A 25 -7.22 -19.05 -7.17
CA GLU A 25 -8.63 -19.22 -7.58
C GLU A 25 -9.51 -19.70 -6.43
N ILE A 26 -8.97 -20.54 -5.54
CA ILE A 26 -9.64 -21.00 -4.32
C ILE A 26 -9.96 -19.81 -3.41
N ILE A 27 -8.99 -18.90 -3.23
CA ILE A 27 -9.19 -17.67 -2.45
C ILE A 27 -10.30 -16.82 -3.06
N LYS A 28 -10.27 -16.59 -4.38
CA LYS A 28 -11.29 -15.80 -5.08
C LYS A 28 -12.69 -16.38 -4.95
N ASN A 29 -12.85 -17.70 -5.17
CA ASN A 29 -14.15 -18.36 -5.06
C ASN A 29 -14.68 -18.33 -3.62
N SER A 30 -13.80 -18.57 -2.63
CA SER A 30 -14.16 -18.50 -1.21
C SER A 30 -14.71 -17.12 -0.85
N LEU A 31 -14.01 -16.04 -1.22
CA LEU A 31 -14.43 -14.66 -0.92
C LEU A 31 -15.75 -14.28 -1.61
N ALA A 32 -15.92 -14.67 -2.88
CA ALA A 32 -17.15 -14.43 -3.64
C ALA A 32 -18.39 -15.10 -3.03
N SER A 33 -18.19 -16.23 -2.32
CA SER A 33 -19.28 -17.02 -1.74
C SER A 33 -19.77 -16.55 -0.36
N ILE A 34 -19.09 -15.58 0.27
CA ILE A 34 -19.39 -15.19 1.66
C ILE A 34 -20.76 -14.51 1.79
N THR A 35 -21.15 -13.70 0.81
CA THR A 35 -22.38 -12.90 0.88
C THR A 35 -22.92 -12.61 -0.51
N GLU A 36 -24.24 -12.51 -0.61
CA GLU A 36 -24.97 -12.13 -1.82
C GLU A 36 -25.14 -10.61 -1.95
N ASP A 37 -24.98 -9.87 -0.84
CA ASP A 37 -25.17 -8.43 -0.82
C ASP A 37 -24.01 -7.70 -1.51
N ARG A 38 -24.29 -6.94 -2.58
CA ARG A 38 -23.27 -6.24 -3.36
C ARG A 38 -22.48 -5.22 -2.54
N ARG A 39 -23.10 -4.59 -1.52
CA ARG A 39 -22.40 -3.64 -0.65
C ARG A 39 -21.32 -4.36 0.15
N LEU A 40 -21.67 -5.52 0.71
CA LEU A 40 -20.75 -6.34 1.49
C LEU A 40 -19.69 -7.02 0.61
N GLN A 41 -20.06 -7.51 -0.58
CA GLN A 41 -19.11 -8.06 -1.56
C GLN A 41 -18.05 -7.03 -1.93
N ALA A 42 -18.42 -5.77 -2.17
CA ALA A 42 -17.44 -4.72 -2.43
C ALA A 42 -16.49 -4.49 -1.25
N ILE A 43 -16.98 -4.55 -0.01
CA ILE A 43 -16.12 -4.41 1.18
C ILE A 43 -15.15 -5.60 1.30
N PHE A 44 -15.60 -6.83 1.06
CA PHE A 44 -14.69 -7.99 1.08
C PHE A 44 -13.68 -7.96 -0.06
N ILE A 45 -14.13 -7.67 -1.28
CA ILE A 45 -13.31 -7.83 -2.48
C ILE A 45 -12.50 -6.57 -2.75
N ALA A 46 -13.14 -5.41 -2.91
CA ALA A 46 -12.42 -4.18 -3.24
C ALA A 46 -11.61 -3.65 -2.06
N PHE A 47 -12.17 -3.65 -0.85
CA PHE A 47 -11.48 -3.09 0.33
C PHE A 47 -10.55 -4.10 0.99
N ALA A 48 -11.06 -5.19 1.55
CA ALA A 48 -10.23 -6.08 2.36
C ALA A 48 -9.25 -6.89 1.49
N PHE A 49 -9.77 -7.65 0.51
CA PHE A 49 -8.93 -8.44 -0.39
C PHE A 49 -8.08 -7.57 -1.32
N GLY A 50 -8.61 -6.46 -1.83
CA GLY A 50 -7.82 -5.48 -2.57
C GLY A 50 -6.63 -4.98 -1.75
N SER A 51 -6.84 -4.61 -0.49
CA SER A 51 -5.73 -4.21 0.40
C SER A 51 -4.72 -5.31 0.64
N PHE A 52 -5.15 -6.56 0.72
CA PHE A 52 -4.24 -7.70 0.80
C PHE A 52 -3.35 -7.82 -0.45
N ILE A 53 -3.93 -7.67 -1.64
CA ILE A 53 -3.16 -7.67 -2.90
C ILE A 53 -2.25 -6.45 -2.98
N GLU A 54 -2.66 -5.28 -2.47
CA GLU A 54 -1.81 -4.09 -2.47
C GLU A 54 -0.62 -4.28 -1.53
N GLY A 55 -0.85 -4.83 -0.34
CA GLY A 55 0.20 -5.16 0.61
C GLY A 55 1.21 -6.18 0.09
N THR A 56 0.77 -7.17 -0.68
CA THR A 56 1.65 -8.26 -1.18
C THR A 56 2.30 -7.96 -2.53
N ALA A 57 1.53 -7.47 -3.50
CA ALA A 57 1.96 -7.28 -4.87
C ALA A 57 2.11 -5.80 -5.25
N GLY A 58 1.14 -4.95 -4.91
CA GLY A 58 1.12 -3.54 -5.30
C GLY A 58 1.02 -3.32 -6.82
N PHE A 59 1.52 -2.18 -7.32
CA PHE A 59 1.64 -1.83 -8.75
C PHE A 59 0.33 -1.89 -9.57
N GLY A 60 -0.82 -1.61 -8.96
CA GLY A 60 -2.12 -1.61 -9.66
C GLY A 60 -2.73 -3.01 -9.85
N THR A 61 -1.99 -4.08 -9.53
CA THR A 61 -2.48 -5.45 -9.42
C THR A 61 -3.78 -5.57 -8.62
N PRO A 62 -3.94 -4.88 -7.47
CA PRO A 62 -5.15 -4.99 -6.65
C PRO A 62 -6.38 -4.54 -7.42
N VAL A 63 -6.28 -3.39 -8.08
CA VAL A 63 -7.38 -2.78 -8.84
C VAL A 63 -7.73 -3.68 -10.03
N ALA A 64 -6.74 -4.20 -10.75
CA ALA A 64 -6.99 -5.11 -11.85
C ALA A 64 -7.76 -6.37 -11.41
N ILE A 65 -7.27 -7.07 -10.40
CA ILE A 65 -7.87 -8.33 -9.96
C ILE A 65 -9.26 -8.11 -9.38
N THR A 66 -9.38 -7.16 -8.45
CA THR A 66 -10.65 -6.92 -7.75
C THR A 66 -11.71 -6.35 -8.69
N ALA A 67 -11.35 -5.45 -9.62
CA ALA A 67 -12.31 -4.94 -10.61
C ALA A 67 -12.79 -6.06 -11.53
N ALA A 68 -11.89 -6.90 -12.06
CA ALA A 68 -12.26 -8.04 -12.89
C ALA A 68 -13.17 -9.04 -12.13
N MET A 69 -12.87 -9.31 -10.85
CA MET A 69 -13.71 -10.15 -10.00
C MET A 69 -15.11 -9.57 -9.80
N LEU A 70 -15.19 -8.28 -9.46
CA LEU A 70 -16.49 -7.62 -9.25
C LEU A 70 -17.32 -7.58 -10.54
N VAL A 71 -16.70 -7.29 -11.69
CA VAL A 71 -17.36 -7.37 -13.00
C VAL A 71 -17.86 -8.80 -13.26
N GLY A 72 -17.03 -9.81 -13.00
CA GLY A 72 -17.42 -11.23 -13.14
C GLY A 72 -18.56 -11.64 -12.22
N LEU A 73 -18.72 -10.98 -11.07
CA LEU A 73 -19.84 -11.20 -10.16
C LEU A 73 -21.13 -10.48 -10.59
N GLY A 74 -21.08 -9.56 -11.56
CA GLY A 74 -22.24 -8.86 -12.10
C GLY A 74 -22.30 -7.37 -11.79
N PHE A 75 -21.26 -6.79 -11.15
CA PHE A 75 -21.22 -5.35 -10.91
C PHE A 75 -21.15 -4.58 -12.23
N ASN A 76 -21.80 -3.41 -12.25
CA ASN A 76 -21.60 -2.45 -13.33
C ASN A 76 -20.08 -2.14 -13.47
N PRO A 77 -19.49 -2.24 -14.68
CA PRO A 77 -18.05 -2.07 -14.87
C PRO A 77 -17.46 -0.75 -14.36
N LEU A 78 -18.18 0.36 -14.52
CA LEU A 78 -17.75 1.68 -14.04
C LEU A 78 -17.70 1.70 -12.51
N TYR A 79 -18.72 1.13 -11.86
CA TYR A 79 -18.75 1.01 -10.41
C TYR A 79 -17.67 0.06 -9.91
N ALA A 80 -17.50 -1.12 -10.51
CA ALA A 80 -16.48 -2.09 -10.14
C ALA A 80 -15.08 -1.45 -10.17
N ALA A 81 -14.72 -0.81 -11.29
CA ALA A 81 -13.43 -0.13 -11.42
C ALA A 81 -13.29 1.04 -10.43
N GLY A 82 -14.31 1.89 -10.34
CA GLY A 82 -14.31 3.08 -9.49
C GLY A 82 -14.22 2.76 -8.00
N ILE A 83 -14.98 1.79 -7.50
CA ILE A 83 -14.93 1.41 -6.08
C ILE A 83 -13.63 0.70 -5.72
N CYS A 84 -13.04 -0.09 -6.63
CA CYS A 84 -11.72 -0.68 -6.42
C CYS A 84 -10.63 0.39 -6.32
N LEU A 85 -10.70 1.45 -7.15
CA LEU A 85 -9.78 2.58 -7.06
C LEU A 85 -9.94 3.35 -5.75
N ILE A 86 -11.17 3.61 -5.30
CA ILE A 86 -11.44 4.29 -4.02
C ILE A 86 -10.98 3.41 -2.84
N ALA A 87 -11.29 2.12 -2.87
CA ALA A 87 -10.95 1.19 -1.79
C ALA A 87 -9.43 1.04 -1.62
N ASN A 88 -8.69 1.13 -2.73
CA ASN A 88 -7.23 1.01 -2.71
C ASN A 88 -6.52 2.20 -2.07
N THR A 89 -7.19 3.22 -1.52
CA THR A 89 -6.50 4.32 -0.81
C THR A 89 -6.08 3.99 0.62
N ALA A 90 -6.78 3.08 1.29
CA ALA A 90 -6.44 2.68 2.65
C ALA A 90 -5.06 1.98 2.78
N PRO A 91 -4.66 1.07 1.86
CA PRO A 91 -3.40 0.33 1.99
C PRO A 91 -2.15 1.07 1.51
N VAL A 92 -2.23 1.78 0.38
CA VAL A 92 -1.08 2.08 -0.52
C VAL A 92 0.23 2.55 0.13
N ALA A 93 0.21 3.31 1.23
CA ALA A 93 1.43 3.75 1.90
C ALA A 93 2.28 2.57 2.41
N PHE A 94 1.65 1.45 2.77
CA PHE A 94 2.30 0.21 3.19
C PHE A 94 2.27 -0.88 2.10
N GLY A 95 1.90 -0.51 0.88
CA GLY A 95 1.82 -1.39 -0.26
C GLY A 95 3.18 -1.97 -0.67
N ALA A 96 3.14 -3.12 -1.35
CA ALA A 96 4.32 -3.89 -1.73
C ALA A 96 5.28 -4.09 -0.54
N ILE A 97 4.73 -4.48 0.62
CA ILE A 97 5.47 -4.75 1.85
C ILE A 97 6.24 -3.50 2.32
N GLY A 98 5.55 -2.36 2.40
CA GLY A 98 6.08 -1.15 3.02
C GLY A 98 7.11 -0.36 2.23
N ILE A 99 7.34 -0.71 0.96
CA ILE A 99 8.36 -0.05 0.12
C ILE A 99 8.22 1.47 0.06
N PRO A 100 7.02 2.07 -0.02
CA PRO A 100 6.90 3.52 -0.03
C PRO A 100 7.52 4.19 1.20
N ILE A 101 7.32 3.61 2.39
CA ILE A 101 7.90 4.12 3.64
C ILE A 101 9.41 3.84 3.69
N VAL A 102 9.85 2.67 3.23
CA VAL A 102 11.29 2.34 3.13
C VAL A 102 12.02 3.36 2.26
N VAL A 103 11.44 3.73 1.12
CA VAL A 103 12.00 4.74 0.21
C VAL A 103 11.96 6.12 0.84
N ALA A 104 10.84 6.51 1.46
CA ALA A 104 10.74 7.78 2.18
C ALA A 104 11.85 7.92 3.23
N ALA A 105 12.06 6.89 4.05
CA ALA A 105 13.13 6.84 5.05
C ALA A 105 14.51 6.96 4.40
N GLN A 106 14.76 6.22 3.31
CA GLN A 106 16.06 6.19 2.64
C GLN A 106 16.43 7.56 2.04
N VAL A 107 15.51 8.23 1.35
CA VAL A 107 15.82 9.50 0.66
C VAL A 107 15.86 10.69 1.61
N THR A 108 15.18 10.59 2.76
CA THR A 108 15.13 11.66 3.77
C THR A 108 16.09 11.45 4.90
N ASP A 109 16.67 10.26 5.08
CA ASP A 109 17.51 9.91 6.24
C ASP A 109 16.75 10.18 7.56
N ILE A 110 15.47 9.84 7.58
CA ILE A 110 14.61 9.85 8.78
C ILE A 110 14.35 8.40 9.15
N ASP A 111 14.24 8.14 10.45
CA ASP A 111 13.94 6.81 10.97
C ASP A 111 12.66 6.22 10.34
N MET A 112 12.79 5.00 9.83
CA MET A 112 11.72 4.32 9.11
C MET A 112 10.53 4.00 10.01
N MET A 113 10.77 3.63 11.27
CA MET A 113 9.70 3.35 12.23
C MET A 113 8.93 4.64 12.56
N LYS A 114 9.62 5.78 12.68
CA LYS A 114 8.98 7.07 12.91
C LYS A 114 8.03 7.46 11.77
N ILE A 115 8.46 7.38 10.51
CA ILE A 115 7.59 7.66 9.36
C ILE A 115 6.41 6.68 9.32
N SER A 116 6.68 5.38 9.52
CA SER A 116 5.67 4.32 9.56
C SER A 116 4.60 4.62 10.61
N ALA A 117 5.01 4.96 11.83
CA ALA A 117 4.12 5.24 12.95
C ALA A 117 3.30 6.52 12.75
N ILE A 118 3.81 7.54 12.07
CA ILE A 118 3.03 8.75 11.74
C ILE A 118 1.99 8.44 10.66
N CYS A 119 2.37 7.75 9.58
CA CYS A 119 1.40 7.29 8.56
C CYS A 119 0.31 6.41 9.21
N GLY A 120 0.75 5.54 10.14
CA GLY A 120 -0.05 4.71 11.02
C GLY A 120 -0.95 5.43 12.01
N ARG A 121 -0.86 6.77 12.09
CA ARG A 121 -1.74 7.63 12.89
C ARG A 121 -2.52 8.62 12.02
N GLN A 122 -2.40 8.52 10.70
CA GLN A 122 -3.14 9.32 9.73
C GLN A 122 -4.13 8.43 8.98
N LEU A 123 -3.61 7.36 8.36
CA LEU A 123 -4.38 6.48 7.49
C LEU A 123 -5.47 5.69 8.20
N PRO A 124 -5.33 5.23 9.46
CA PRO A 124 -6.41 4.51 10.13
C PRO A 124 -7.74 5.27 10.19
N PHE A 125 -7.71 6.61 10.26
CA PHE A 125 -8.94 7.40 10.21
C PHE A 125 -9.66 7.27 8.86
N LEU A 126 -8.91 7.31 7.75
CA LEU A 126 -9.48 7.02 6.44
C LEU A 126 -9.95 5.57 6.35
N SER A 127 -9.17 4.62 6.84
CA SER A 127 -9.51 3.18 6.82
C SER A 127 -10.81 2.85 7.55
N VAL A 128 -11.16 3.55 8.62
CA VAL A 128 -12.48 3.41 9.29
C VAL A 128 -13.61 3.91 8.39
N ILE A 129 -13.38 5.01 7.66
CA ILE A 129 -14.41 5.70 6.88
C ILE A 129 -14.65 5.00 5.54
N VAL A 130 -13.61 4.45 4.91
CA VAL A 130 -13.66 3.90 3.54
C VAL A 130 -14.74 2.83 3.35
N PRO A 131 -14.92 1.81 4.21
CA PRO A 131 -15.97 0.81 4.01
C PRO A 131 -17.37 1.41 3.92
N LEU A 132 -17.67 2.39 4.77
CA LEU A 132 -18.95 3.10 4.73
C LEU A 132 -19.04 4.00 3.48
N TRP A 133 -17.94 4.67 3.13
CA TRP A 133 -17.84 5.52 1.94
C TRP A 133 -18.16 4.73 0.66
N LEU A 134 -17.64 3.50 0.54
CA LEU A 134 -17.93 2.61 -0.58
C LEU A 134 -19.43 2.23 -0.62
N ALA A 135 -20.00 1.84 0.53
CA ALA A 135 -21.41 1.49 0.63
C ALA A 135 -22.34 2.65 0.23
N VAL A 136 -22.02 3.88 0.67
CA VAL A 136 -22.74 5.10 0.32
C VAL A 136 -22.61 5.42 -1.17
N THR A 137 -21.40 5.25 -1.75
CA THR A 137 -21.14 5.53 -3.16
C THR A 137 -21.95 4.62 -4.09
N MET A 138 -22.16 3.36 -3.70
CA MET A 138 -22.95 2.39 -4.50
C MET A 138 -24.46 2.51 -4.28
N SER A 139 -24.90 2.61 -3.03
CA SER A 139 -26.32 2.39 -2.66
C SER A 139 -27.03 3.62 -2.09
N GLY A 140 -26.31 4.74 -1.93
CA GLY A 140 -26.80 5.94 -1.27
C GLY A 140 -26.84 5.82 0.26
N TRP A 141 -27.02 6.95 0.94
CA TRP A 141 -26.91 7.03 2.41
C TRP A 141 -27.88 6.09 3.14
N LYS A 142 -29.17 6.12 2.77
CA LYS A 142 -30.23 5.36 3.46
C LYS A 142 -29.96 3.85 3.44
N ARG A 143 -29.58 3.30 2.28
CA ARG A 143 -29.30 1.86 2.14
C ARG A 143 -27.94 1.51 2.74
N ALA A 144 -26.94 2.38 2.66
CA ALA A 144 -25.65 2.13 3.32
C ALA A 144 -25.78 1.95 4.85
N MET A 145 -26.71 2.66 5.50
CA MET A 145 -26.95 2.51 6.93
C MET A 145 -27.41 1.11 7.34
N GLU A 146 -28.04 0.35 6.43
CA GLU A 146 -28.46 -1.04 6.72
C GLU A 146 -27.28 -1.99 6.90
N VAL A 147 -26.13 -1.67 6.30
CA VAL A 147 -24.87 -2.43 6.40
C VAL A 147 -23.82 -1.75 7.29
N LEU A 148 -24.21 -0.66 7.99
CA LEU A 148 -23.33 0.08 8.88
C LEU A 148 -22.60 -0.82 9.90
N PRO A 149 -23.24 -1.81 10.55
CA PRO A 149 -22.53 -2.69 11.48
C PRO A 149 -21.35 -3.42 10.83
N ALA A 150 -21.52 -3.93 9.61
CA ALA A 150 -20.45 -4.56 8.86
C ALA A 150 -19.37 -3.56 8.43
N CYS A 151 -19.76 -2.34 8.00
CA CYS A 151 -18.80 -1.28 7.69
C CYS A 151 -17.94 -0.90 8.90
N ILE A 152 -18.54 -0.82 10.11
CA ILE A 152 -17.81 -0.53 11.35
C ILE A 152 -16.84 -1.66 11.66
N VAL A 153 -17.27 -2.92 11.59
CA VAL A 153 -16.38 -4.08 11.80
C VAL A 153 -15.21 -4.04 10.82
N ALA A 154 -15.49 -3.82 9.53
CA ALA A 154 -14.46 -3.72 8.50
C ALA A 154 -13.44 -2.63 8.83
N GLY A 155 -13.95 -1.42 9.09
CA GLY A 155 -13.14 -0.23 9.33
C GLY A 155 -12.30 -0.36 10.60
N VAL A 156 -12.88 -0.82 11.70
CA VAL A 156 -12.20 -0.96 12.99
C VAL A 156 -11.16 -2.08 12.96
N CYS A 157 -11.48 -3.24 12.36
CA CYS A 157 -10.52 -4.33 12.20
C CYS A 157 -9.30 -3.87 11.39
N PHE A 158 -9.56 -3.20 10.25
CA PHE A 158 -8.50 -2.72 9.37
C PHE A 158 -7.67 -1.63 10.06
N ALA A 159 -8.31 -0.55 10.49
CA ALA A 159 -7.66 0.60 11.09
C ALA A 159 -6.89 0.25 12.37
N GLY A 160 -7.48 -0.59 13.23
CA GLY A 160 -6.85 -1.03 14.47
C GLY A 160 -5.59 -1.85 14.22
N THR A 161 -5.66 -2.80 13.30
CA THR A 161 -4.49 -3.62 12.94
C THR A 161 -3.44 -2.80 12.20
N GLN A 162 -3.86 -1.88 11.34
CA GLN A 162 -2.97 -0.99 10.58
C GLN A 162 -2.21 -0.10 11.55
N PHE A 163 -2.89 0.49 12.55
CA PHE A 163 -2.27 1.27 13.62
C PHE A 163 -1.25 0.42 14.40
N VAL A 164 -1.63 -0.75 14.91
CA VAL A 164 -0.75 -1.58 15.74
C VAL A 164 0.49 -2.01 14.95
N MET A 165 0.32 -2.50 13.72
CA MET A 165 1.45 -2.97 12.92
C MET A 165 2.41 -1.84 12.56
N SER A 166 1.88 -0.70 12.10
CA SER A 166 2.71 0.43 11.66
C SER A 166 3.45 1.12 12.80
N ASN A 167 2.89 1.11 14.03
CA ASN A 167 3.49 1.74 15.20
C ASN A 167 4.52 0.83 15.90
N PHE A 168 4.29 -0.49 15.94
CA PHE A 168 5.11 -1.39 16.76
C PHE A 168 6.00 -2.35 15.97
N HIS A 169 5.65 -2.67 14.72
CA HIS A 169 6.38 -3.66 13.89
C HIS A 169 7.03 -3.04 12.65
N GLY A 170 6.46 -1.94 12.16
CA GLY A 170 6.98 -1.15 11.06
C GLY A 170 6.15 -1.27 9.79
N PRO A 171 6.70 -0.86 8.64
CA PRO A 171 5.90 -0.65 7.44
C PRO A 171 5.61 -1.92 6.64
N TYR A 172 6.21 -3.07 6.98
CA TYR A 172 6.23 -4.24 6.11
C TYR A 172 4.91 -5.05 6.07
N LEU A 173 4.17 -5.06 7.18
CA LEU A 173 2.97 -5.89 7.36
C LEU A 173 1.62 -5.18 7.59
N PRO A 174 1.52 -3.85 7.80
CA PRO A 174 0.24 -3.20 8.07
C PRO A 174 -0.88 -3.63 7.15
N ASP A 175 -0.70 -3.59 5.83
CA ASP A 175 -1.79 -3.90 4.88
C ASP A 175 -2.17 -5.38 4.87
N ILE A 176 -1.19 -6.27 4.82
CA ILE A 176 -1.42 -7.72 4.76
C ILE A 176 -2.15 -8.17 6.02
N ALA A 177 -1.66 -7.77 7.19
CA ALA A 177 -2.26 -8.13 8.46
C ALA A 177 -3.66 -7.52 8.62
N SER A 178 -3.82 -6.23 8.29
CA SER A 178 -5.11 -5.53 8.42
C SER A 178 -6.17 -6.14 7.51
N ALA A 179 -5.79 -6.50 6.29
CA ALA A 179 -6.68 -7.16 5.36
C ALA A 179 -7.12 -8.55 5.85
N ILE A 180 -6.19 -9.39 6.34
CA ILE A 180 -6.52 -10.72 6.88
C ILE A 180 -7.45 -10.61 8.09
N VAL A 181 -7.11 -9.74 9.06
CA VAL A 181 -7.94 -9.52 10.25
C VAL A 181 -9.32 -9.00 9.86
N THR A 182 -9.41 -8.14 8.84
CA THR A 182 -10.69 -7.62 8.31
C THR A 182 -11.52 -8.71 7.65
N ILE A 183 -10.93 -9.55 6.79
CA ILE A 183 -11.61 -10.67 6.13
C ILE A 183 -12.17 -11.64 7.19
N ILE A 184 -11.34 -12.04 8.16
CA ILE A 184 -11.75 -12.96 9.22
C ILE A 184 -12.82 -12.31 10.12
N GLY A 185 -12.61 -11.07 10.54
CA GLY A 185 -13.54 -10.33 11.39
C GLY A 185 -14.92 -10.18 10.75
N LEU A 186 -14.96 -9.78 9.48
CA LEU A 186 -16.21 -9.69 8.73
C LEU A 186 -16.87 -11.06 8.52
N PHE A 187 -16.09 -12.09 8.18
CA PHE A 187 -16.62 -13.44 8.00
C PHE A 187 -17.27 -13.97 9.28
N LEU A 188 -16.60 -13.82 10.43
CA LEU A 188 -17.14 -14.23 11.73
C LEU A 188 -18.37 -13.40 12.12
N PHE A 189 -18.35 -12.08 11.86
CA PHE A 189 -19.48 -11.21 12.11
C PHE A 189 -20.70 -11.61 11.27
N LEU A 190 -20.50 -11.95 9.99
CA LEU A 190 -21.60 -12.35 9.10
C LEU A 190 -22.19 -13.74 9.41
N LYS A 191 -21.53 -14.54 10.24
CA LYS A 191 -22.14 -15.77 10.79
C LYS A 191 -23.25 -15.48 11.79
N VAL A 192 -23.13 -14.39 12.53
CA VAL A 192 -24.09 -14.01 13.59
C VAL A 192 -25.05 -12.91 13.14
N TRP A 193 -24.66 -12.10 12.15
CA TRP A 193 -25.44 -10.98 11.65
C TRP A 193 -25.57 -11.00 10.13
N LYS A 194 -26.76 -10.73 9.61
CA LYS A 194 -27.00 -10.56 8.16
C LYS A 194 -27.84 -9.30 7.94
N PRO A 195 -27.66 -8.59 6.81
CA PRO A 195 -28.52 -7.46 6.49
C PRO A 195 -29.96 -7.91 6.32
N LYS A 196 -30.92 -7.12 6.82
CA LYS A 196 -32.36 -7.42 6.69
C LYS A 196 -32.82 -7.41 5.24
N ASN A 197 -32.27 -6.50 4.45
CA ASN A 197 -32.54 -6.33 3.04
C ASN A 197 -31.24 -6.58 2.26
N VAL A 198 -31.22 -7.61 1.41
CA VAL A 198 -30.11 -7.83 0.48
C VAL A 198 -30.23 -6.82 -0.66
N TRP A 199 -29.14 -6.13 -0.97
CA TRP A 199 -29.11 -5.12 -2.02
C TRP A 199 -28.31 -5.56 -3.24
N HIS A 200 -28.93 -5.40 -4.41
CA HIS A 200 -28.35 -5.58 -5.74
C HIS A 200 -28.47 -4.28 -6.55
N PHE A 201 -27.69 -4.17 -7.63
CA PHE A 201 -27.82 -3.05 -8.56
C PHE A 201 -29.17 -3.14 -9.30
N PRO A 202 -29.84 -2.01 -9.61
CA PRO A 202 -31.14 -2.02 -10.29
C PRO A 202 -31.12 -2.69 -11.67
N ASP A 203 -30.00 -2.56 -12.39
CA ASP A 203 -29.85 -3.04 -13.77
C ASP A 203 -29.17 -4.43 -13.85
N GLU A 204 -29.04 -5.15 -12.74
CA GLU A 204 -28.42 -6.48 -12.73
C GLU A 204 -29.35 -7.53 -13.37
N PRO A 205 -28.86 -8.34 -14.32
CA PRO A 205 -29.64 -9.45 -14.84
C PRO A 205 -29.89 -10.49 -13.74
N ALA A 206 -31.12 -11.04 -13.67
CA ALA A 206 -31.52 -11.97 -12.62
C ALA A 206 -30.61 -13.21 -12.48
N SER A 207 -29.92 -13.60 -13.56
CA SER A 207 -28.93 -14.68 -13.56
C SER A 207 -27.65 -14.35 -12.77
N ALA A 208 -27.29 -13.06 -12.66
CA ALA A 208 -26.13 -12.60 -11.88
C ALA A 208 -26.43 -12.45 -10.39
N CYS A 209 -27.72 -12.48 -10.00
CA CYS A 209 -28.16 -12.47 -8.59
C CYS A 209 -28.10 -13.86 -7.94
N ALA A 210 -27.69 -14.90 -8.66
CA ALA A 210 -27.56 -16.25 -8.12
C ALA A 210 -26.39 -16.37 -7.14
N VAL A 211 -26.60 -17.12 -6.06
CA VAL A 211 -25.63 -17.33 -4.98
C VAL A 211 -24.39 -18.04 -5.51
N THR A 212 -23.22 -17.41 -5.40
CA THR A 212 -21.95 -18.08 -5.69
C THR A 212 -21.69 -19.12 -4.58
N LYS A 213 -21.69 -20.40 -4.93
CA LYS A 213 -21.36 -21.48 -3.98
C LYS A 213 -19.84 -21.62 -3.85
N CYS A 214 -19.36 -21.82 -2.62
CA CYS A 214 -17.97 -22.22 -2.39
C CYS A 214 -17.81 -23.68 -2.84
N ASN A 215 -16.99 -23.90 -3.86
CA ASN A 215 -16.74 -25.25 -4.40
C ASN A 215 -15.65 -26.00 -3.64
N TYR A 216 -15.02 -25.35 -2.65
CA TYR A 216 -13.86 -25.85 -1.94
C TYR A 216 -14.16 -26.06 -0.46
N SER A 217 -13.49 -27.04 0.14
CA SER A 217 -13.54 -27.33 1.58
C SER A 217 -12.79 -26.26 2.39
N ALA A 218 -13.11 -26.16 3.68
CA ALA A 218 -12.42 -25.22 4.59
C ALA A 218 -10.90 -25.49 4.66
N GLY A 219 -10.47 -26.75 4.56
CA GLY A 219 -9.06 -27.13 4.56
C GLY A 219 -8.32 -26.62 3.31
N GLU A 220 -8.97 -26.69 2.14
CA GLU A 220 -8.42 -26.15 0.89
C GLU A 220 -8.30 -24.63 0.93
N VAL A 221 -9.30 -23.94 1.49
CA VAL A 221 -9.25 -22.48 1.65
C VAL A 221 -8.10 -22.09 2.58
N ILE A 222 -7.95 -22.73 3.75
CA ILE A 222 -6.86 -22.43 4.69
C ILE A 222 -5.49 -22.69 4.04
N ARG A 223 -5.36 -23.80 3.31
CA ARG A 223 -4.13 -24.12 2.57
C ARG A 223 -3.80 -23.05 1.52
N ALA A 224 -4.80 -22.57 0.79
CA ALA A 224 -4.62 -21.54 -0.23
C ALA A 224 -4.10 -20.21 0.36
N TRP A 225 -4.52 -19.87 1.57
CA TRP A 225 -3.98 -18.72 2.32
C TRP A 225 -2.61 -18.98 2.96
N GLY A 226 -2.21 -20.25 3.09
CA GLY A 226 -0.98 -20.69 3.76
C GLY A 226 0.29 -19.96 3.34
N PRO A 227 0.58 -19.75 2.03
CA PRO A 227 1.80 -19.06 1.60
C PRO A 227 1.93 -17.64 2.18
N TYR A 228 0.81 -16.95 2.34
CA TYR A 228 0.77 -15.59 2.86
C TYR A 228 0.77 -15.54 4.40
N ILE A 229 0.21 -16.56 5.04
CA ILE A 229 0.32 -16.75 6.49
C ILE A 229 1.78 -17.00 6.88
N ILE A 230 2.48 -17.87 6.14
CA ILE A 230 3.92 -18.11 6.32
C ILE A 230 4.70 -16.81 6.09
N LEU A 231 4.36 -16.03 5.06
CA LEU A 231 5.00 -14.76 4.75
C LEU A 231 4.86 -13.79 5.93
N ALA A 232 3.64 -13.58 6.42
CA ALA A 232 3.38 -12.69 7.53
C ALA A 232 4.19 -13.11 8.78
N PHE A 233 4.20 -14.40 9.10
CA PHE A 233 4.97 -14.93 10.22
C PHE A 233 6.49 -14.73 10.05
N MET A 234 7.05 -15.03 8.88
CA MET A 234 8.47 -14.87 8.60
C MET A 234 8.93 -13.41 8.66
N VAL A 235 8.13 -12.49 8.13
CA VAL A 235 8.44 -11.05 8.17
C VAL A 235 8.35 -10.50 9.60
N LEU A 236 7.39 -10.95 10.41
CA LEU A 236 7.36 -10.61 11.84
C LEU A 236 8.61 -11.10 12.55
N LEU A 237 8.99 -12.36 12.32
CA LEU A 237 10.17 -12.98 12.91
C LEU A 237 11.46 -12.22 12.54
N TRP A 238 11.64 -11.86 11.26
CA TRP A 238 12.76 -11.03 10.79
C TRP A 238 12.70 -9.59 11.31
N GLY A 239 11.51 -9.11 11.68
CA GLY A 239 11.29 -7.78 12.23
C GLY A 239 11.86 -7.61 13.64
N LEU A 240 11.98 -8.71 14.41
CA LEU A 240 12.41 -8.69 15.81
C LEU A 240 13.88 -8.23 15.94
N ASP A 241 14.13 -7.29 16.86
CA ASP A 241 15.48 -6.73 17.10
C ASP A 241 16.55 -7.79 17.40
N PRO A 242 16.31 -8.84 18.21
CA PRO A 242 17.29 -9.89 18.43
C PRO A 242 17.67 -10.61 17.13
N VAL A 243 16.70 -10.88 16.26
CA VAL A 243 16.93 -11.57 14.98
C VAL A 243 17.71 -10.67 14.03
N LYS A 244 17.32 -9.40 13.89
CA LYS A 244 18.05 -8.43 13.06
C LYS A 244 19.51 -8.27 13.48
N LYS A 245 19.78 -8.13 14.78
CA LYS A 245 21.14 -7.97 15.30
C LYS A 245 22.04 -9.16 14.94
N VAL A 246 21.52 -10.38 15.05
CA VAL A 246 22.26 -11.60 14.69
C VAL A 246 22.54 -11.62 13.18
N LEU A 247 21.55 -11.32 12.34
CA LEU A 247 21.71 -11.34 10.89
C LEU A 247 22.62 -10.23 10.36
N ASP A 248 22.54 -9.03 10.94
CA ASP A 248 23.42 -7.90 10.63
C ASP A 248 24.87 -8.17 11.05
N ALA A 249 25.08 -8.87 12.17
CA ALA A 249 26.43 -9.26 12.61
C ALA A 249 27.11 -10.22 11.62
N ILE A 250 26.34 -11.03 10.90
CA ILE A 250 26.85 -11.95 9.88
C ILE A 250 27.16 -11.20 8.56
N THR A 251 26.50 -10.07 8.28
CA THR A 251 26.70 -9.27 7.06
C THR A 251 27.03 -7.80 7.35
N PRO A 252 28.15 -7.47 8.02
CA PRO A 252 28.46 -6.10 8.42
C PRO A 252 29.05 -5.23 7.29
N PHE A 253 29.04 -5.71 6.04
CA PHE A 253 29.75 -5.06 4.94
C PHE A 253 29.11 -3.72 4.58
N LYS A 254 29.91 -2.65 4.68
CA LYS A 254 29.56 -1.30 4.24
C LYS A 254 30.68 -0.79 3.35
N PHE A 255 30.30 -0.08 2.29
CA PHE A 255 31.26 0.48 1.36
C PHE A 255 30.91 1.94 1.06
N ASP A 256 31.91 2.80 1.13
CA ASP A 256 31.82 4.20 0.77
C ASP A 256 31.79 4.32 -0.76
N TRP A 257 30.80 5.04 -1.29
CA TRP A 257 30.64 5.09 -2.73
C TRP A 257 31.80 5.88 -3.39
N PRO A 258 32.56 5.26 -4.30
CA PRO A 258 33.78 5.82 -4.84
C PRO A 258 33.42 7.01 -5.71
N GLY A 259 34.15 8.12 -5.52
CA GLY A 259 33.90 9.35 -6.28
C GLY A 259 32.60 10.07 -5.94
N LEU A 260 31.95 9.77 -4.81
CA LEU A 260 30.80 10.54 -4.30
C LEU A 260 30.84 10.77 -2.79
N HIS A 261 31.30 9.79 -2.03
CA HIS A 261 31.30 9.86 -0.57
C HIS A 261 31.98 11.15 -0.06
N LYS A 262 31.22 11.99 0.64
CA LYS A 262 31.67 13.25 1.25
C LYS A 262 32.20 14.32 0.27
N LEU A 263 31.99 14.16 -1.05
CA LEU A 263 32.38 15.19 -2.04
C LEU A 263 31.38 16.35 -2.11
N VAL A 264 30.10 16.10 -1.81
CA VAL A 264 29.08 17.14 -1.72
C VAL A 264 29.03 17.66 -0.29
N ILE A 265 29.01 18.97 -0.11
CA ILE A 265 28.86 19.63 1.18
C ILE A 265 27.45 20.21 1.26
N LYS A 266 26.69 19.84 2.29
CA LYS A 266 25.45 20.53 2.64
C LYS A 266 25.83 21.79 3.41
N THR A 267 25.22 22.92 3.06
CA THR A 267 25.48 24.22 3.68
C THR A 267 24.19 24.90 4.14
N ALA A 268 24.31 26.07 4.77
CA ALA A 268 23.19 26.89 5.18
C ALA A 268 22.36 27.37 3.97
N PRO A 269 21.03 27.52 4.09
CA PRO A 269 20.22 27.27 5.29
C PRO A 269 19.81 25.79 5.48
N VAL A 270 20.14 24.88 4.56
CA VAL A 270 19.70 23.47 4.58
C VAL A 270 20.22 22.73 5.82
N VAL A 271 21.44 23.02 6.25
CA VAL A 271 22.03 22.57 7.51
C VAL A 271 22.62 23.76 8.26
N ALA A 272 22.58 23.72 9.60
CA ALA A 272 23.08 24.82 10.42
C ALA A 272 24.61 25.00 10.36
N LYS A 273 25.34 23.92 10.07
CA LYS A 273 26.79 23.90 9.88
C LYS A 273 27.12 23.08 8.65
N ASP A 274 28.11 23.53 7.90
CA ASP A 274 28.60 22.82 6.72
C ASP A 274 28.98 21.38 7.09
N ALA A 275 28.34 20.43 6.40
CA ALA A 275 28.49 19.02 6.69
C ALA A 275 28.67 18.23 5.39
N PRO A 276 29.73 17.41 5.28
CA PRO A 276 29.90 16.51 4.15
C PRO A 276 28.73 15.53 4.03
N TYR A 277 28.20 15.37 2.82
CA TYR A 277 27.10 14.46 2.54
C TYR A 277 27.65 13.03 2.34
N ALA A 278 27.37 12.16 3.30
CA ALA A 278 27.74 10.75 3.22
C ALA A 278 27.05 10.04 2.05
N ALA A 279 27.80 9.20 1.32
CA ALA A 279 27.27 8.26 0.34
C ALA A 279 27.80 6.87 0.70
N ILE A 280 27.00 6.07 1.41
CA ILE A 280 27.40 4.77 1.94
C ILE A 280 26.42 3.72 1.47
N PHE A 281 26.92 2.64 0.88
CA PHE A 281 26.13 1.46 0.57
C PHE A 281 26.30 0.43 1.69
N LYS A 282 25.19 -0.02 2.28
CA LYS A 282 25.17 -1.10 3.28
C LYS A 282 24.71 -2.39 2.61
N VAL A 283 25.48 -3.45 2.74
CA VAL A 283 25.10 -4.79 2.25
C VAL A 283 24.38 -5.52 3.38
N ASN A 284 23.06 -5.56 3.32
CA ASN A 284 22.21 -6.16 4.36
C ASN A 284 21.41 -7.35 3.80
N LEU A 285 22.07 -8.26 3.07
CA LEU A 285 21.39 -9.36 2.37
C LEU A 285 20.59 -10.26 3.31
N LEU A 286 21.17 -10.70 4.42
CA LEU A 286 20.50 -11.64 5.33
C LEU A 286 19.41 -10.99 6.18
N SER A 287 19.66 -9.77 6.66
CA SER A 287 18.70 -9.01 7.48
C SER A 287 17.63 -8.28 6.66
N ALA A 288 17.78 -8.20 5.34
CA ALA A 288 16.75 -7.63 4.47
C ALA A 288 15.46 -8.45 4.53
N ALA A 289 14.33 -7.75 4.61
CA ALA A 289 12.99 -8.37 4.62
C ALA A 289 12.76 -9.30 3.40
N GLY A 290 13.36 -8.98 2.25
CA GLY A 290 13.29 -9.84 1.06
C GLY A 290 13.79 -11.28 1.28
N THR A 291 14.73 -11.48 2.21
CA THR A 291 15.26 -12.82 2.55
C THR A 291 14.27 -13.61 3.39
N ALA A 292 13.58 -12.96 4.32
CA ALA A 292 12.46 -13.57 5.06
C ALA A 292 11.37 -14.06 4.09
N ILE A 293 11.07 -13.23 3.08
CA ILE A 293 10.07 -13.53 2.06
C ILE A 293 10.55 -14.66 1.13
N LEU A 294 11.84 -14.70 0.75
CA LEU A 294 12.39 -15.82 -0.01
C LEU A 294 12.21 -17.15 0.75
N ILE A 295 12.56 -17.18 2.03
CA ILE A 295 12.41 -18.37 2.88
C ILE A 295 10.94 -18.75 2.99
N SER A 296 10.04 -17.77 3.16
CA SER A 296 8.59 -18.01 3.12
C SER A 296 8.16 -18.67 1.81
N GLY A 297 8.68 -18.22 0.67
CA GLY A 297 8.35 -18.80 -0.63
C GLY A 297 8.81 -20.26 -0.74
N LEU A 298 10.01 -20.58 -0.27
CA LEU A 298 10.51 -21.96 -0.22
C LEU A 298 9.65 -22.86 0.69
N LEU A 299 9.25 -22.36 1.85
CA LEU A 299 8.34 -23.08 2.76
C LEU A 299 6.94 -23.23 2.14
N SER A 300 6.49 -22.25 1.34
CA SER A 300 5.20 -22.30 0.66
C SER A 300 5.11 -23.44 -0.35
N VAL A 301 6.23 -23.84 -0.97
CA VAL A 301 6.25 -25.00 -1.88
C VAL A 301 5.83 -26.29 -1.18
N LEU A 302 6.11 -26.43 0.12
CA LEU A 302 5.79 -27.64 0.90
C LEU A 302 4.28 -27.81 1.16
N ILE A 303 3.52 -26.71 1.12
CA ILE A 303 2.08 -26.71 1.40
C ILE A 303 1.22 -26.67 0.13
N ILE A 304 1.76 -26.17 -0.98
CA ILE A 304 1.02 -26.09 -2.24
C ILE A 304 1.00 -27.49 -2.89
N PRO A 305 -0.19 -28.05 -3.17
CA PRO A 305 -0.30 -29.40 -3.70
C PRO A 305 0.28 -29.47 -5.12
N ASN A 306 0.98 -30.57 -5.42
CA ASN A 306 1.51 -30.87 -6.76
C ASN A 306 2.44 -29.77 -7.35
N TYR A 307 3.06 -28.97 -6.48
CA TYR A 307 3.97 -27.89 -6.85
C TYR A 307 5.39 -28.23 -6.40
N SER A 308 6.28 -28.51 -7.36
CA SER A 308 7.65 -28.91 -7.05
C SER A 308 8.59 -27.71 -6.90
N PHE A 309 9.70 -27.90 -6.20
CA PHE A 309 10.76 -26.88 -6.12
C PHE A 309 11.29 -26.49 -7.50
N GLY A 310 11.34 -27.41 -8.47
CA GLY A 310 11.71 -27.11 -9.85
C GLY A 310 10.75 -26.11 -10.51
N LYS A 311 9.43 -26.29 -10.35
CA LYS A 311 8.43 -25.31 -10.80
C LYS A 311 8.59 -23.98 -10.07
N ALA A 312 8.84 -24.02 -8.76
CA ALA A 312 9.04 -22.82 -7.95
C ALA A 312 10.24 -21.98 -8.44
N PHE A 313 11.40 -22.58 -8.70
CA PHE A 313 12.56 -21.86 -9.24
C PHE A 313 12.34 -21.39 -10.68
N ALA A 314 11.65 -22.16 -11.52
CA ALA A 314 11.26 -21.70 -12.85
C ALA A 314 10.32 -20.47 -12.78
N CYS A 315 9.38 -20.48 -11.84
CA CYS A 315 8.50 -19.36 -11.54
C CYS A 315 9.29 -18.14 -11.03
N LEU A 316 10.34 -18.33 -10.23
CA LEU A 316 11.23 -17.24 -9.79
C LEU A 316 11.93 -16.61 -11.00
N GLY A 317 12.47 -17.41 -11.92
CA GLY A 317 13.09 -16.91 -13.15
C GLY A 317 12.10 -16.12 -14.02
N ARG A 318 10.87 -16.62 -14.20
CA ARG A 318 9.79 -15.89 -14.89
C ARG A 318 9.43 -14.59 -14.17
N THR A 319 9.39 -14.60 -12.85
CA THR A 319 9.09 -13.42 -12.03
C THR A 319 10.15 -12.33 -12.18
N VAL A 320 11.44 -12.70 -12.14
CA VAL A 320 12.54 -11.75 -12.42
C VAL A 320 12.41 -11.15 -13.81
N TYR A 321 12.10 -11.99 -14.82
CA TYR A 321 11.89 -11.51 -16.18
C TYR A 321 10.67 -10.57 -16.29
N GLN A 322 9.55 -10.91 -15.65
CA GLN A 322 8.35 -10.07 -15.58
C GLN A 322 8.66 -8.70 -14.97
N LEU A 323 9.48 -8.66 -13.92
CA LEU A 323 9.80 -7.44 -13.18
C LEU A 323 10.92 -6.60 -13.79
N ARG A 324 11.53 -7.00 -14.91
CA ARG A 324 12.69 -6.28 -15.50
C ARG A 324 12.44 -4.78 -15.75
N PHE A 325 11.29 -4.42 -16.31
CA PHE A 325 10.95 -3.01 -16.57
C PHE A 325 10.52 -2.25 -15.31
N PRO A 326 9.69 -2.82 -14.42
CA PRO A 326 9.48 -2.25 -13.08
C PRO A 326 10.78 -1.98 -12.31
N ILE A 327 11.74 -2.92 -12.32
CA ILE A 327 13.04 -2.77 -11.65
C ILE A 327 13.84 -1.62 -12.26
N VAL A 328 13.92 -1.53 -13.59
CA VAL A 328 14.56 -0.40 -14.28
C VAL A 328 13.89 0.92 -13.90
N THR A 329 12.56 0.95 -13.84
CA THR A 329 11.80 2.16 -13.46
C THR A 329 12.14 2.59 -12.04
N ILE A 330 12.13 1.67 -11.08
CA ILE A 330 12.53 1.94 -9.69
C ILE A 330 13.97 2.46 -9.63
N ALA A 331 14.89 1.84 -10.38
CA ALA A 331 16.28 2.26 -10.44
C ALA A 331 16.43 3.70 -10.99
N MET A 332 15.72 4.03 -12.07
CA MET A 332 15.75 5.37 -12.67
C MET A 332 15.15 6.43 -11.75
N ILE A 333 14.03 6.14 -11.09
CA ILE A 333 13.37 7.09 -10.17
C ILE A 333 14.22 7.34 -8.92
N LEU A 334 14.77 6.27 -8.31
CA LEU A 334 15.68 6.43 -7.17
C LEU A 334 16.99 7.11 -7.60
N GLY A 335 17.50 6.82 -8.79
CA GLY A 335 18.66 7.50 -9.37
C GLY A 335 18.40 8.99 -9.53
N LEU A 336 17.26 9.37 -10.13
CA LEU A 336 16.84 10.77 -10.26
C LEU A 336 16.68 11.44 -8.88
N ALA A 337 16.05 10.79 -7.91
CA ALA A 337 15.90 11.31 -6.56
C ALA A 337 17.26 11.56 -5.88
N ILE A 338 18.22 10.64 -6.03
CA ILE A 338 19.58 10.81 -5.53
C ILE A 338 20.25 12.00 -6.24
N ILE A 339 20.16 12.09 -7.57
CA ILE A 339 20.70 13.24 -8.32
C ILE A 339 20.10 14.55 -7.80
N MET A 340 18.77 14.62 -7.62
CA MET A 340 18.07 15.79 -7.08
C MET A 340 18.51 16.16 -5.67
N ASN A 341 18.81 15.17 -4.83
CA ASN A 341 19.28 15.40 -3.46
C ASN A 341 20.73 15.87 -3.42
N TYR A 342 21.63 15.24 -4.19
CA TYR A 342 23.05 15.59 -4.19
C TYR A 342 23.36 16.87 -4.99
N SER A 343 22.54 17.23 -5.99
CA SER A 343 22.68 18.50 -6.71
C SER A 343 22.00 19.69 -6.00
N GLY A 344 21.29 19.44 -4.90
CA GLY A 344 20.58 20.46 -4.13
C GLY A 344 19.22 20.89 -4.70
N MET A 345 18.76 20.33 -5.83
CA MET A 345 17.45 20.66 -6.41
C MET A 345 16.28 20.47 -5.42
N SER A 346 16.24 19.33 -4.71
CA SER A 346 15.20 19.05 -3.72
C SER A 346 15.19 20.07 -2.59
N SER A 347 16.39 20.47 -2.13
CA SER A 347 16.55 21.45 -1.07
C SER A 347 16.11 22.84 -1.52
N THR A 348 16.50 23.27 -2.72
CA THR A 348 16.11 24.56 -3.29
C THR A 348 14.58 24.69 -3.42
N LEU A 349 13.92 23.63 -3.92
CA LEU A 349 12.46 23.60 -3.95
C LEU A 349 11.87 23.67 -2.53
N GLY A 350 12.44 22.91 -1.59
CA GLY A 350 12.00 22.95 -0.19
C GLY A 350 12.12 24.35 0.43
N LEU A 351 13.22 25.06 0.15
CA LEU A 351 13.43 26.44 0.57
C LEU A 351 12.39 27.38 -0.04
N ALA A 352 12.02 27.22 -1.30
CA ALA A 352 10.95 28.01 -1.91
C ALA A 352 9.60 27.79 -1.21
N PHE A 353 9.28 26.54 -0.84
CA PHE A 353 8.03 26.23 -0.14
C PHE A 353 7.97 26.74 1.30
N THR A 354 9.09 27.15 1.91
CA THR A 354 9.08 27.79 3.24
C THR A 354 8.27 29.09 3.27
N ALA A 355 8.07 29.73 2.11
CA ALA A 355 7.21 30.90 1.98
C ALA A 355 5.75 30.63 2.41
N THR A 356 5.31 29.37 2.40
CA THR A 356 3.98 28.97 2.92
C THR A 356 3.91 29.03 4.45
N GLY A 357 5.06 29.04 5.13
CA GLY A 357 5.19 29.17 6.58
C GLY A 357 4.38 28.12 7.33
N LYS A 358 3.62 28.58 8.33
CA LYS A 358 2.78 27.71 9.18
C LYS A 358 1.70 26.91 8.43
N TRP A 359 1.42 27.24 7.17
CA TRP A 359 0.42 26.53 6.37
C TRP A 359 0.99 25.36 5.59
N PHE A 360 2.32 25.18 5.54
CA PHE A 360 2.93 24.08 4.82
C PHE A 360 2.38 22.69 5.19
N PRO A 361 2.13 22.36 6.48
CA PRO A 361 1.60 21.04 6.83
C PRO A 361 0.24 20.73 6.18
N PHE A 362 -0.58 21.75 5.87
CA PHE A 362 -1.81 21.56 5.11
C PHE A 362 -1.54 21.21 3.64
N PHE A 363 -0.52 21.84 3.01
CA PHE A 363 -0.17 21.57 1.62
C PHE A 363 0.71 20.34 1.43
N ALA A 364 1.36 19.84 2.47
CA ALA A 364 2.24 18.68 2.40
C ALA A 364 1.54 17.42 1.84
N PRO A 365 0.33 17.03 2.28
CA PRO A 365 -0.44 15.96 1.64
C PRO A 365 -0.82 16.23 0.19
N ILE A 366 -1.09 17.48 -0.17
CA ILE A 366 -1.46 17.86 -1.55
C ILE A 366 -0.27 17.68 -2.50
N LEU A 367 0.95 18.00 -2.04
CA LEU A 367 2.17 17.72 -2.80
C LEU A 367 2.36 16.21 -3.01
N GLY A 368 2.12 15.41 -1.97
CA GLY A 368 2.11 13.95 -2.07
C GLY A 368 1.08 13.44 -3.07
N TRP A 369 -0.15 13.94 -2.98
CA TRP A 369 -1.27 13.66 -3.87
C TRP A 369 -0.95 13.97 -5.34
N LEU A 370 -0.38 15.14 -5.63
CA LEU A 370 0.09 15.51 -6.97
C LEU A 370 1.22 14.59 -7.44
N GLY A 371 2.17 14.28 -6.57
CA GLY A 371 3.27 13.38 -6.88
C GLY A 371 2.78 11.99 -7.30
N VAL A 372 1.81 11.43 -6.59
CA VAL A 372 1.23 10.12 -6.91
C VAL A 372 0.27 10.18 -8.09
N PHE A 373 -0.48 11.26 -8.26
CA PHE A 373 -1.27 11.48 -9.47
C PHE A 373 -0.39 11.40 -10.73
N LEU A 374 0.75 12.08 -10.73
CA LEU A 374 1.70 12.11 -11.85
C LEU A 374 2.43 10.77 -12.05
N THR A 375 2.85 10.14 -10.96
CA THR A 375 3.74 8.96 -11.03
C THR A 375 3.02 7.62 -10.94
N GLY A 376 1.76 7.59 -10.49
CA GLY A 376 1.01 6.37 -10.18
C GLY A 376 1.50 5.59 -8.95
N SER A 377 2.45 6.12 -8.17
CA SER A 377 3.16 5.37 -7.13
C SER A 377 3.61 6.23 -5.95
N ASP A 378 3.16 5.89 -4.74
CA ASP A 378 3.66 6.48 -3.49
C ASP A 378 5.18 6.33 -3.34
N THR A 379 5.74 5.20 -3.75
CA THR A 379 7.19 4.97 -3.73
C THR A 379 7.92 6.03 -4.55
N SER A 380 7.41 6.30 -5.75
CA SER A 380 8.00 7.28 -6.66
C SER A 380 7.81 8.71 -6.14
N ALA A 381 6.64 9.04 -5.62
CA ALA A 381 6.37 10.34 -5.02
C ALA A 381 7.23 10.60 -3.78
N ASN A 382 7.40 9.59 -2.91
CA ASN A 382 8.27 9.68 -1.73
C ASN A 382 9.74 9.85 -2.14
N ALA A 383 10.20 9.14 -3.18
CA ALA A 383 11.54 9.31 -3.72
C ALA A 383 11.80 10.75 -4.19
N LEU A 384 10.86 11.30 -4.97
CA LEU A 384 11.01 12.61 -5.62
C LEU A 384 10.81 13.78 -4.65
N PHE A 385 9.83 13.68 -3.75
CA PHE A 385 9.38 14.82 -2.94
C PHE A 385 9.72 14.70 -1.45
N GLY A 386 10.14 13.53 -0.95
CA GLY A 386 10.41 13.34 0.48
C GLY A 386 11.47 14.31 1.02
N SER A 387 12.56 14.51 0.29
CA SER A 387 13.65 15.43 0.72
C SER A 387 13.21 16.90 0.73
N LEU A 388 12.36 17.29 -0.22
CA LEU A 388 11.71 18.60 -0.25
C LEU A 388 10.82 18.80 0.99
N GLN A 389 9.99 17.81 1.32
CA GLN A 389 9.10 17.83 2.49
C GLN A 389 9.91 17.99 3.78
N LYS A 390 10.97 17.19 3.92
CA LYS A 390 11.92 17.28 5.05
C LYS A 390 12.51 18.68 5.16
N THR A 391 13.10 19.19 4.06
CA THR A 391 13.81 20.47 4.06
C THR A 391 12.86 21.61 4.44
N THR A 392 11.66 21.64 3.85
CA THR A 392 10.67 22.69 4.14
C THR A 392 10.27 22.66 5.61
N ALA A 393 9.92 21.49 6.14
CA ALA A 393 9.51 21.30 7.52
C ALA A 393 10.60 21.76 8.52
N GLN A 394 11.87 21.43 8.25
CA GLN A 394 13.01 21.86 9.07
C GLN A 394 13.11 23.39 9.15
N GLN A 395 12.92 24.10 8.05
CA GLN A 395 13.04 25.56 8.03
C GLN A 395 11.88 26.28 8.73
N ILE A 396 10.67 25.71 8.68
CA ILE A 396 9.49 26.30 9.33
C ILE A 396 9.30 25.83 10.78
N GLY A 397 10.21 24.98 11.30
CA GLY A 397 10.16 24.48 12.67
C GLY A 397 9.08 23.42 12.94
N VAL A 398 8.66 22.66 11.93
CA VAL A 398 7.72 21.53 12.06
C VAL A 398 8.48 20.21 12.01
N ASP A 399 7.98 19.17 12.69
CA ASP A 399 8.59 17.83 12.65
C ASP A 399 8.74 17.34 11.18
N PRO A 400 9.96 17.12 10.69
CA PRO A 400 10.17 16.70 9.31
C PRO A 400 9.56 15.33 9.01
N ALA A 401 9.49 14.45 10.01
CA ALA A 401 8.87 13.14 9.85
C ALA A 401 7.37 13.26 9.57
N LEU A 402 6.70 14.28 10.12
CA LEU A 402 5.28 14.53 9.85
C LEU A 402 5.04 14.91 8.38
N CYS A 403 5.80 15.85 7.83
CA CYS A 403 5.59 16.29 6.43
C CYS A 403 6.00 15.19 5.44
N VAL A 404 7.02 14.39 5.77
CA VAL A 404 7.41 13.23 4.95
C VAL A 404 6.36 12.12 5.01
N ALA A 405 5.79 11.83 6.19
CA ALA A 405 4.68 10.89 6.33
C ALA A 405 3.42 11.40 5.59
N ALA A 406 3.12 12.69 5.72
CA ALA A 406 2.04 13.36 5.03
C ALA A 406 2.15 13.27 3.51
N ASN A 407 3.37 13.24 2.96
CA ASN A 407 3.59 12.99 1.54
C ASN A 407 3.04 11.63 1.10
N SER A 408 3.28 10.57 1.88
CA SER A 408 2.70 9.26 1.60
C SER A 408 1.21 9.23 1.89
N SER A 409 0.77 9.74 3.05
CA SER A 409 -0.65 9.72 3.43
C SER A 409 -1.54 10.56 2.51
N GLY A 410 -1.02 11.63 1.91
CA GLY A 410 -1.71 12.35 0.84
C GLY A 410 -1.61 11.61 -0.50
N GLY A 411 -0.43 11.04 -0.79
CA GLY A 411 -0.13 10.24 -1.96
C GLY A 411 -1.13 9.11 -2.21
N VAL A 412 -1.48 8.34 -1.18
CA VAL A 412 -2.43 7.22 -1.32
C VAL A 412 -3.77 7.66 -1.92
N THR A 413 -4.22 8.88 -1.59
CA THR A 413 -5.49 9.43 -2.08
C THR A 413 -5.40 9.89 -3.54
N GLY A 414 -4.18 10.17 -4.05
CA GLY A 414 -3.91 10.53 -5.44
C GLY A 414 -3.81 9.33 -6.37
N LYS A 415 -3.53 8.13 -5.83
CA LYS A 415 -3.40 6.91 -6.64
C LYS A 415 -4.66 6.61 -7.44
N MET A 416 -5.85 6.80 -6.86
CA MET A 416 -7.14 6.50 -7.48
C MET A 416 -7.45 7.33 -8.75
N ILE A 417 -6.75 8.47 -8.94
CA ILE A 417 -6.90 9.34 -10.11
C ILE A 417 -5.67 9.30 -11.03
N SER A 418 -4.65 8.52 -10.70
CA SER A 418 -3.45 8.42 -11.53
C SER A 418 -3.77 7.78 -12.88
N PRO A 419 -3.23 8.30 -14.00
CA PRO A 419 -3.46 7.71 -15.33
C PRO A 419 -3.11 6.22 -15.39
N GLN A 420 -2.04 5.82 -14.70
CA GLN A 420 -1.61 4.43 -14.61
C GLN A 420 -2.68 3.55 -13.95
N SER A 421 -3.18 3.92 -12.77
CA SER A 421 -4.16 3.10 -12.05
C SER A 421 -5.50 3.05 -12.80
N ILE A 422 -5.90 4.17 -13.41
CA ILE A 422 -7.11 4.24 -14.24
C ILE A 422 -6.99 3.33 -15.47
N SER A 423 -5.85 3.35 -16.17
CA SER A 423 -5.64 2.47 -17.34
C SER A 423 -5.68 0.98 -16.97
N VAL A 424 -5.12 0.62 -15.81
CA VAL A 424 -5.23 -0.76 -15.30
C VAL A 424 -6.69 -1.11 -14.97
N ALA A 425 -7.42 -0.17 -14.38
CA ALA A 425 -8.84 -0.35 -14.06
C ALA A 425 -9.71 -0.48 -15.33
N THR A 426 -9.49 0.34 -16.35
CA THR A 426 -10.23 0.26 -17.63
C THR A 426 -9.93 -1.04 -18.36
N ALA A 427 -8.68 -1.48 -18.39
CA ALA A 427 -8.31 -2.77 -18.98
C ALA A 427 -9.01 -3.94 -18.26
N ALA A 428 -9.00 -3.94 -16.93
CA ALA A 428 -9.60 -5.03 -16.14
C ALA A 428 -11.14 -5.05 -16.14
N SER A 429 -11.77 -3.90 -16.34
CA SER A 429 -13.24 -3.77 -16.40
C SER A 429 -13.80 -3.78 -17.82
N ASN A 430 -12.96 -4.04 -18.83
CA ASN A 430 -13.33 -3.99 -20.25
C ASN A 430 -13.93 -2.63 -20.68
N MET A 431 -13.32 -1.56 -20.20
CA MET A 431 -13.72 -0.15 -20.42
C MET A 431 -12.61 0.67 -21.10
N VAL A 432 -11.70 0.05 -21.84
CA VAL A 432 -10.60 0.75 -22.55
C VAL A 432 -11.17 1.85 -23.44
N GLY A 433 -10.62 3.06 -23.35
CA GLY A 433 -11.12 4.25 -24.04
C GLY A 433 -12.15 5.07 -23.24
N LYS A 434 -12.55 4.61 -22.04
CA LYS A 434 -13.43 5.34 -21.10
C LYS A 434 -12.70 5.79 -19.83
N GLU A 435 -11.40 6.02 -19.91
CA GLU A 435 -10.56 6.47 -18.79
C GLU A 435 -11.10 7.77 -18.18
N GLY A 436 -11.62 8.67 -19.02
CA GLY A 436 -12.21 9.94 -18.59
C GLY A 436 -13.44 9.78 -17.69
N ASP A 437 -14.24 8.72 -17.88
CA ASP A 437 -15.42 8.46 -17.05
C ASP A 437 -15.02 7.98 -15.65
N ILE A 438 -14.02 7.08 -15.58
CA ILE A 438 -13.45 6.63 -14.30
C ILE A 438 -12.79 7.81 -13.57
N PHE A 439 -12.00 8.64 -14.29
CA PHE A 439 -11.36 9.81 -13.70
C PHE A 439 -12.39 10.77 -13.09
N ARG A 440 -13.45 11.13 -13.84
CA ARG A 440 -14.53 12.00 -13.34
C ARG A 440 -15.23 11.39 -12.14
N PHE A 441 -15.42 10.07 -12.13
CA PHE A 441 -16.01 9.36 -11.01
C PHE A 441 -15.15 9.45 -9.74
N THR A 442 -13.83 9.18 -9.84
CA THR A 442 -12.92 9.11 -8.67
C THR A 442 -12.43 10.49 -8.19
N LEU A 443 -12.38 11.50 -9.06
CA LEU A 443 -11.80 12.81 -8.75
C LEU A 443 -12.38 13.47 -7.50
N LYS A 444 -13.71 13.50 -7.37
CA LYS A 444 -14.39 14.11 -6.21
C LYS A 444 -14.02 13.40 -4.90
N HIS A 445 -13.84 12.08 -4.94
CA HIS A 445 -13.50 11.28 -3.77
C HIS A 445 -12.04 11.52 -3.37
N SER A 446 -11.16 11.57 -4.37
CA SER A 446 -9.75 11.88 -4.20
C SER A 446 -9.53 13.25 -3.53
N ILE A 447 -10.21 14.29 -4.03
CA ILE A 447 -10.14 15.65 -3.47
C ILE A 447 -10.66 15.67 -2.01
N ALA A 448 -11.78 15.01 -1.74
CA ALA A 448 -12.32 14.99 -0.38
C ALA A 448 -11.37 14.30 0.62
N MET A 449 -10.74 13.18 0.22
CA MET A 449 -9.81 12.45 1.07
C MET A 449 -8.49 13.21 1.28
N VAL A 450 -7.91 13.84 0.25
CA VAL A 450 -6.69 14.62 0.43
C VAL A 450 -6.93 15.83 1.34
N LEU A 451 -8.08 16.51 1.23
CA LEU A 451 -8.43 17.62 2.12
C LEU A 451 -8.58 17.16 3.57
N PHE A 452 -9.18 15.98 3.80
CA PHE A 452 -9.22 15.38 5.13
C PHE A 452 -7.81 15.16 5.70
N VAL A 453 -6.90 14.56 4.93
CA VAL A 453 -5.51 14.33 5.36
C VAL A 453 -4.76 15.66 5.56
N SER A 454 -5.05 16.67 4.76
CA SER A 454 -4.48 18.02 4.86
C SER A 454 -4.85 18.70 6.17
N VAL A 455 -6.14 18.65 6.54
CA VAL A 455 -6.62 19.18 7.82
C VAL A 455 -6.03 18.38 8.98
N LEU A 456 -6.01 17.04 8.89
CA LEU A 456 -5.44 16.20 9.95
C LEU A 456 -3.95 16.48 10.16
N THR A 457 -3.17 16.64 9.07
CA THR A 457 -1.73 16.93 9.14
C THR A 457 -1.48 18.31 9.75
N MET A 458 -2.30 19.31 9.40
CA MET A 458 -2.25 20.64 10.01
C MET A 458 -2.52 20.58 11.51
N LEU A 459 -3.54 19.81 11.93
CA LEU A 459 -3.82 19.61 13.35
C LEU A 459 -2.67 18.90 14.05
N GLN A 460 -2.12 17.84 13.48
CA GLN A 460 -0.97 17.11 14.03
C GLN A 460 0.29 17.96 14.16
N ALA A 461 0.48 18.94 13.28
CA ALA A 461 1.62 19.85 13.37
C ALA A 461 1.53 20.81 14.56
N TYR A 462 0.32 21.16 15.03
CA TYR A 462 0.13 22.25 16.00
C TYR A 462 -0.73 21.88 17.21
N SER A 463 -1.95 21.41 17.01
CA SER A 463 -2.94 21.18 18.09
C SER A 463 -2.97 19.74 18.61
N LEU A 464 -2.63 18.79 17.75
CA LEU A 464 -2.63 17.34 18.01
C LEU A 464 -1.21 16.77 17.95
N SER A 465 -0.21 17.57 18.33
CA SER A 465 1.20 17.16 18.36
C SER A 465 1.46 15.97 19.30
N TRP A 466 0.62 15.80 20.32
CA TRP A 466 0.62 14.65 21.22
C TRP A 466 0.33 13.31 20.51
N MET A 467 -0.21 13.34 19.29
CA MET A 467 -0.39 12.14 18.48
C MET A 467 0.91 11.68 17.83
N LEU A 468 1.96 12.51 17.75
CA LEU A 468 3.22 12.12 17.11
C LEU A 468 4.08 11.25 18.06
N PRO A 469 4.81 10.25 17.52
CA PRO A 469 5.66 9.35 18.30
C PRO A 469 6.95 10.00 18.80
#